data_AF-A0A7V0IFK7-F1
#
_entry.id   AF-A0A7V0IFK7-F1
#
_cell.length_a   1.000
_cell.length_b   1.000
_cell.length_c   1.000
_cell.angle_alpha   90.00
_cell.angle_beta   90.00
_cell.angle_gamma   90.00
#
_symmetry.space_group_name_H-M   'P 1'
#
loop_
_entity.id
_entity.type
_entity.pdbx_description
1 polymer ?
#
loop_
_entity_poly.entity_id
_entity_poly.type
_entity_poly.pdbx_seq_one_letter_code
_entity_poly.pdbx_strand_id
1 'polypeptide(L)'
;MYDELLQKVKTELYNKVKHYVLCSWYNYWTTVLIGDMISIHPAVVPTIKNVKGVDLFFDGQPFDLKITYLPSEYSDISAAMRNPKDLIVWFYENQRAQRFGANNRLFVVVHNSKNPDLSWQLKQEVKFLNSKIQEFFSSKKVFQDDKVVFNLGGNTYSAIAKILFVVK
;
A
#
# COMPACT_ATOMS: atom_id res chain seq x y z
N MET A 1 -7.40 -37.59 23.13
CA MET A 1 -6.09 -37.17 22.60
C MET A 1 -6.02 -37.11 21.06
N TYR A 2 -6.18 -38.19 20.29
CA TYR A 2 -6.18 -38.13 18.81
C TYR A 2 -7.37 -37.34 18.25
N ASP A 3 -8.59 -37.66 18.69
CA ASP A 3 -9.79 -36.97 18.20
C ASP A 3 -9.86 -35.50 18.65
N GLU A 4 -9.35 -35.16 19.83
CA GLU A 4 -9.22 -33.77 20.28
C GLU A 4 -8.23 -32.97 19.42
N LEU A 5 -7.11 -33.58 19.01
CA LEU A 5 -6.15 -32.95 18.12
C LEU A 5 -6.77 -32.72 16.73
N LEU A 6 -7.50 -33.71 16.22
CA LEU A 6 -8.19 -33.65 14.94
C LEU A 6 -9.34 -32.64 14.95
N GLN A 7 -10.04 -32.52 16.08
CA GLN A 7 -11.07 -31.52 16.31
C GLN A 7 -10.45 -30.12 16.34
N LYS A 8 -9.36 -29.90 17.08
CA LYS A 8 -8.63 -28.61 17.13
C LYS A 8 -8.07 -28.20 15.77
N VAL A 9 -7.52 -29.14 14.99
CA VAL A 9 -7.08 -28.88 13.61
C VAL A 9 -8.27 -28.47 12.74
N LYS A 10 -9.40 -29.19 12.82
CA LYS A 10 -10.58 -28.85 12.00
C LYS A 10 -11.25 -27.53 12.42
N THR A 11 -11.26 -27.16 13.69
CA THR A 11 -11.94 -25.94 14.16
C THR A 11 -11.05 -24.70 14.11
N GLU A 12 -9.77 -24.81 14.50
CA GLU A 12 -8.88 -23.65 14.60
C GLU A 12 -8.02 -23.44 13.34
N LEU A 13 -7.44 -24.52 12.78
CA LEU A 13 -6.56 -24.39 11.61
C LEU A 13 -7.37 -24.04 10.37
N TYR A 14 -8.55 -24.65 10.18
CA TYR A 14 -9.41 -24.35 9.05
C TYR A 14 -9.76 -22.86 8.95
N ASN A 15 -10.18 -22.25 10.06
CA ASN A 15 -10.55 -20.83 10.06
C ASN A 15 -9.35 -19.92 9.82
N LYS A 16 -8.20 -20.21 10.44
CA LYS A 16 -6.96 -19.46 10.22
C LYS A 16 -6.48 -19.54 8.78
N VAL A 17 -6.46 -20.74 8.19
CA VAL A 17 -6.06 -20.96 6.79
C VAL A 17 -7.05 -20.31 5.84
N LYS A 18 -8.36 -20.47 6.05
CA LYS A 18 -9.41 -19.82 5.25
C LYS A 18 -9.24 -18.31 5.25
N HIS A 19 -9.08 -17.70 6.42
CA HIS A 19 -8.89 -16.26 6.55
C HIS A 19 -7.61 -15.81 5.84
N TYR A 20 -6.49 -16.51 6.04
CA TYR A 20 -5.22 -16.21 5.38
C TYR A 20 -5.31 -16.28 3.84
N VAL A 21 -5.94 -17.32 3.30
CA VAL A 21 -6.11 -17.49 1.85
C VAL A 21 -6.97 -16.37 1.27
N LEU A 22 -8.10 -16.04 1.92
CA LEU A 22 -8.96 -14.94 1.49
C LEU A 22 -8.20 -13.60 1.52
N CYS A 23 -7.54 -13.28 2.62
CA CYS A 23 -6.74 -12.05 2.73
C CYS A 23 -5.65 -11.99 1.65
N SER A 24 -4.93 -13.09 1.41
CA SER A 24 -3.87 -13.15 0.40
C SER A 24 -4.43 -12.95 -1.01
N TRP A 25 -5.53 -13.62 -1.34
CA TRP A 25 -6.20 -13.48 -2.63
C TRP A 25 -6.70 -12.05 -2.86
N TYR A 26 -7.39 -11.47 -1.88
CA TYR A 26 -7.85 -10.09 -1.97
C TYR A 26 -6.69 -9.10 -2.07
N ASN A 27 -5.60 -9.28 -1.32
CA ASN A 27 -4.44 -8.40 -1.39
C ASN A 27 -3.78 -8.44 -2.77
N TYR A 28 -3.67 -9.64 -3.36
CA TYR A 28 -3.14 -9.81 -4.71
C TYR A 28 -4.00 -9.09 -5.76
N TRP A 29 -5.30 -9.39 -5.84
CA TRP A 29 -6.16 -8.82 -6.88
C TRP A 29 -6.35 -7.32 -6.75
N THR A 30 -6.23 -6.76 -5.55
CA THR A 30 -6.26 -5.29 -5.38
C THR A 30 -5.02 -4.63 -5.89
N THR A 31 -3.88 -5.29 -5.67
CA THR A 31 -2.61 -4.80 -6.19
C THR A 31 -2.67 -4.74 -7.71
N VAL A 32 -3.19 -5.79 -8.35
CA VAL A 32 -3.43 -5.83 -9.80
C VAL A 32 -4.40 -4.72 -10.22
N LEU A 33 -5.59 -4.66 -9.62
CA LEU A 33 -6.63 -3.70 -9.99
C LEU A 33 -6.17 -2.23 -9.86
N ILE A 34 -5.53 -1.88 -8.75
CA ILE A 34 -5.01 -0.52 -8.53
C ILE A 34 -3.87 -0.23 -9.51
N GLY A 35 -2.97 -1.19 -9.74
CA GLY A 35 -1.91 -1.06 -10.73
C GLY A 35 -2.46 -0.75 -12.12
N ASP A 36 -3.46 -1.51 -12.56
CA ASP A 36 -4.14 -1.32 -13.84
C ASP A 36 -4.78 0.07 -13.94
N MET A 37 -5.55 0.48 -12.92
CA MET A 37 -6.16 1.81 -12.88
C MET A 37 -5.15 2.95 -12.97
N ILE A 38 -4.01 2.83 -12.28
CA ILE A 38 -2.94 3.82 -12.29
C ILE A 38 -2.26 3.87 -13.65
N SER A 39 -1.98 2.70 -14.25
CA SER A 39 -1.27 2.58 -15.53
C SER A 39 -2.01 3.22 -16.72
N ILE A 40 -3.34 3.34 -16.62
CA ILE A 40 -4.18 3.95 -17.67
C ILE A 40 -4.21 5.48 -17.54
N HIS A 41 -3.78 6.05 -16.40
CA HIS A 41 -3.85 7.50 -16.17
C HIS A 41 -2.89 8.27 -17.10
N PRO A 42 -3.32 9.33 -17.81
CA PRO A 42 -2.48 10.05 -18.78
C PRO A 42 -1.19 10.68 -18.21
N ALA A 43 -1.20 11.05 -16.93
CA ALA A 43 -0.03 11.60 -16.23
C ALA A 43 1.00 10.55 -15.81
N VAL A 44 0.74 9.25 -16.05
CA VAL A 44 1.58 8.13 -15.63
C VAL A 44 2.14 7.42 -16.86
N VAL A 45 3.42 7.06 -16.80
CA VAL A 45 4.04 6.19 -17.80
C VAL A 45 4.38 4.85 -17.12
N PRO A 46 3.63 3.76 -17.35
CA PRO A 46 3.92 2.47 -16.74
C PRO A 46 5.18 1.83 -17.33
N THR A 47 5.87 0.99 -16.56
CA THR A 47 7.00 0.22 -17.09
C THR A 47 6.52 -0.96 -17.93
N ILE A 48 6.94 -1.05 -19.19
CA ILE A 48 6.61 -2.17 -20.09
C ILE A 48 7.37 -3.46 -19.70
N LYS A 49 8.62 -3.31 -19.23
CA LYS A 49 9.46 -4.40 -18.72
C LYS A 49 9.66 -4.21 -17.22
N ASN A 50 9.76 -5.32 -16.50
CA ASN A 50 10.02 -5.30 -15.07
C ASN A 50 11.42 -4.72 -14.79
N VAL A 51 11.46 -3.45 -14.37
CA VAL A 51 12.67 -2.80 -13.88
C VAL A 51 12.64 -2.92 -12.37
N LYS A 52 13.68 -3.52 -11.79
CA LYS A 52 13.72 -3.81 -10.35
C LYS A 52 13.48 -2.52 -9.55
N GLY A 53 12.34 -2.45 -8.87
CA GLY A 53 12.00 -1.33 -7.98
C GLY A 53 11.48 -0.09 -8.69
N VAL A 54 10.99 -0.21 -9.93
CA VAL A 54 10.26 0.85 -10.65
C VAL A 54 9.07 0.22 -11.34
N ASP A 55 7.86 0.63 -10.94
CA ASP A 55 6.60 0.17 -11.53
C ASP A 55 6.01 1.21 -12.50
N LEU A 56 6.27 2.50 -12.23
CA LEU A 56 5.73 3.61 -13.01
C LEU A 56 6.63 4.85 -12.96
N PHE A 57 6.43 5.74 -13.92
CA PHE A 57 6.95 7.11 -13.88
C PHE A 57 5.80 8.09 -13.70
N PHE A 58 5.98 9.04 -12.80
CA PHE A 58 5.05 10.14 -12.57
C PHE A 58 5.83 11.44 -12.46
N ASP A 59 5.44 12.42 -13.28
CA ASP A 59 6.13 13.73 -13.34
C ASP A 59 7.64 13.61 -13.60
N GLY A 60 8.02 12.63 -14.44
CA GLY A 60 9.42 12.33 -14.79
C GLY A 60 10.21 11.56 -13.73
N GLN A 61 9.64 11.27 -12.56
CA GLN A 61 10.29 10.50 -11.50
C GLN A 61 9.86 9.03 -11.50
N PRO A 62 10.78 8.07 -11.34
CA PRO A 62 10.44 6.66 -11.19
C PRO A 62 9.85 6.40 -9.80
N PHE A 63 8.88 5.50 -9.69
CA PHE A 63 8.27 5.08 -8.44
C PHE A 63 8.04 3.57 -8.38
N ASP A 64 8.37 2.98 -7.23
CA ASP A 64 7.92 1.67 -6.76
C ASP A 64 6.53 1.84 -6.13
N LEU A 65 5.54 1.12 -6.65
CA LEU A 65 4.16 1.16 -6.17
C LEU A 65 4.01 0.26 -4.95
N LYS A 66 3.42 0.81 -3.88
CA LYS A 66 3.17 0.08 -2.64
C LYS A 66 1.73 0.29 -2.21
N ILE A 67 0.89 -0.69 -2.52
CA ILE A 67 -0.48 -0.75 -1.98
C ILE A 67 -0.44 -1.40 -0.61
N THR A 68 -0.98 -0.70 0.39
CA THR A 68 -0.94 -1.13 1.78
C THR A 68 -2.18 -0.65 2.53
N TYR A 69 -2.39 -1.21 3.72
CA TYR A 69 -3.35 -0.69 4.68
C TYR A 69 -2.67 0.29 5.64
N LEU A 70 -3.49 1.05 6.38
CA LEU A 70 -3.02 1.86 7.48
C LEU A 70 -2.40 0.94 8.56
N PRO A 71 -1.19 1.23 9.07
CA PRO A 71 -0.59 0.44 10.13
C PRO A 71 -1.40 0.51 11.42
N SER A 72 -1.33 -0.54 12.24
CA SER A 72 -2.02 -0.63 13.54
C SER A 72 -1.60 0.49 14.51
N GLU A 73 -0.39 1.00 14.36
CA GLU A 73 0.22 2.09 15.13
C GLU A 73 -0.46 3.44 14.84
N TYR A 74 -1.18 3.56 13.72
CA TYR A 74 -1.92 4.74 13.31
C TYR A 74 -3.42 4.49 13.50
N SER A 75 -3.92 4.73 14.72
CA SER A 75 -5.34 4.58 15.04
C SER A 75 -6.23 5.70 14.49
N ASP A 76 -5.66 6.89 14.22
CA ASP A 76 -6.36 8.02 13.62
C ASP A 76 -5.87 8.29 12.19
N ILE A 77 -6.68 7.91 11.20
CA ILE A 77 -6.42 8.19 9.79
C ILE A 77 -6.35 9.71 9.51
N SER A 78 -7.08 10.53 10.25
CA SER A 78 -7.07 11.98 10.08
C SER A 78 -5.72 12.58 10.48
N ALA A 79 -5.10 12.06 11.55
CA ALA A 79 -3.74 12.44 11.94
C ALA A 79 -2.72 12.05 10.87
N ALA A 80 -2.83 10.83 10.33
CA ALA A 80 -1.97 10.38 9.24
C ALA A 80 -2.11 11.23 7.97
N MET A 81 -3.33 11.67 7.64
CA MET A 81 -3.59 12.56 6.51
C MET A 81 -3.11 13.99 6.74
N ARG A 82 -3.10 14.48 7.99
CA ARG A 82 -2.54 15.78 8.36
C ARG A 82 -1.01 15.79 8.29
N ASN A 83 -0.36 14.69 8.69
CA ASN A 83 1.09 14.53 8.56
C ASN A 83 1.48 13.27 7.76
N PRO A 84 1.33 13.31 6.43
CA PRO A 84 1.62 12.16 5.57
C PRO A 84 3.10 11.77 5.56
N LYS A 85 4.02 12.71 5.83
CA LYS A 85 5.47 12.43 5.79
C LYS A 85 5.88 11.49 6.91
N ASP A 86 5.33 11.65 8.11
CA ASP A 86 5.60 10.75 9.24
C ASP A 86 5.19 9.30 8.91
N LEU A 87 4.02 9.12 8.31
CA LEU A 87 3.55 7.81 7.89
C LEU A 87 4.43 7.21 6.79
N ILE A 88 4.87 8.02 5.83
CA ILE A 88 5.81 7.58 4.80
C ILE A 88 7.14 7.13 5.42
N VAL A 89 7.73 7.92 6.33
CA VAL A 89 8.96 7.56 7.05
C VAL A 89 8.75 6.25 7.79
N TRP A 90 7.65 6.12 8.53
CA TRP A 90 7.30 4.89 9.22
C TRP A 90 7.24 3.69 8.28
N PHE A 91 6.66 3.83 7.08
CA PHE A 91 6.64 2.74 6.09
C PHE A 91 8.03 2.34 5.62
N TYR A 92 8.97 3.28 5.50
CA TYR A 92 10.34 2.96 5.13
C TYR A 92 11.12 2.28 6.27
N GLU A 93 10.92 2.73 7.52
CA GLU A 93 11.64 2.20 8.68
C GLU A 93 11.13 0.83 9.14
N ASN A 94 9.85 0.54 8.90
CA ASN A 94 9.20 -0.72 9.29
C ASN A 94 9.17 -1.76 8.15
N GLN A 95 10.05 -1.62 7.15
CA GLN A 95 10.19 -2.62 6.11
C GLN A 95 10.82 -3.90 6.65
N ARG A 96 10.39 -5.04 6.12
CA ARG A 96 11.09 -6.31 6.36
C ARG A 96 12.50 -6.21 5.78
N ALA A 97 13.52 -6.52 6.58
CA ALA A 97 14.94 -6.37 6.20
C ALA A 97 15.30 -7.05 4.86
N GLN A 98 14.74 -8.24 4.58
CA GLN A 98 14.96 -8.97 3.33
C GLN A 98 14.36 -8.27 2.08
N ARG A 99 13.47 -7.30 2.27
CA ARG A 99 12.78 -6.54 1.21
C ARG A 99 13.13 -5.06 1.23
N PHE A 100 14.27 -4.71 1.85
CA PHE A 100 14.71 -3.33 1.90
C PHE A 100 14.90 -2.74 0.50
N GLY A 101 14.38 -1.54 0.32
CA GLY A 101 14.68 -0.66 -0.79
C GLY A 101 14.51 0.80 -0.37
N ALA A 102 15.42 1.65 -0.85
CA ALA A 102 15.35 3.10 -0.72
C ALA A 102 14.96 3.77 -2.05
N ASN A 103 14.24 3.04 -2.91
CA ASN A 103 13.69 3.58 -4.14
C ASN A 103 12.60 4.60 -3.81
N ASN A 104 12.37 5.53 -4.73
CA ASN A 104 11.19 6.39 -4.67
C ASN A 104 9.92 5.54 -4.61
N ARG A 105 8.96 5.90 -3.75
CA ARG A 105 7.72 5.12 -3.58
C ARG A 105 6.47 5.94 -3.67
N LEU A 106 5.47 5.38 -4.34
CA LEU A 106 4.09 5.81 -4.26
C LEU A 106 3.33 4.82 -3.37
N PHE A 107 2.97 5.27 -2.18
CA PHE A 107 2.12 4.51 -1.28
C PHE A 107 0.65 4.74 -1.61
N VAL A 108 -0.11 3.66 -1.76
CA VAL A 108 -1.57 3.73 -1.84
C VAL A 108 -2.12 3.09 -0.58
N VAL A 109 -2.59 3.92 0.35
CA VAL A 109 -3.18 3.50 1.60
C VAL A 109 -4.68 3.36 1.43
N VAL A 110 -5.16 2.12 1.45
CA VAL A 110 -6.59 1.80 1.42
C VAL A 110 -7.07 1.61 2.86
N HIS A 111 -8.10 2.35 3.27
CA HIS A 111 -8.60 2.28 4.64
C HIS A 111 -10.12 2.47 4.70
N ASN A 112 -10.81 1.55 5.37
CA ASN A 112 -12.22 1.70 5.73
C ASN A 112 -12.32 2.15 7.18
N SER A 113 -12.75 3.39 7.40
CA SER A 113 -12.81 4.07 8.69
C SER A 113 -13.87 3.47 9.63
N LYS A 114 -14.88 2.79 9.06
CA LYS A 114 -15.94 2.13 9.84
C LYS A 114 -15.56 0.72 10.26
N ASN A 115 -14.84 0.01 9.40
CA ASN A 115 -14.36 -1.34 9.70
C ASN A 115 -13.08 -1.64 8.90
N PRO A 116 -11.90 -1.49 9.52
CA PRO A 116 -10.61 -1.73 8.87
C PRO A 116 -10.47 -3.15 8.30
N ASP A 117 -11.07 -4.16 8.94
CA ASP A 117 -11.07 -5.55 8.46
C ASP A 117 -11.87 -5.72 7.17
N LEU A 118 -12.77 -4.79 6.86
CA LEU A 118 -13.53 -4.71 5.63
C LEU A 118 -12.93 -3.72 4.63
N SER A 119 -11.67 -3.30 4.79
CA SER A 119 -10.96 -2.52 3.77
C SER A 119 -10.91 -3.25 2.42
N TRP A 120 -11.08 -4.58 2.41
CA TRP A 120 -11.25 -5.33 1.17
C TRP A 120 -12.58 -5.08 0.45
N GLN A 121 -13.63 -4.61 1.14
CA GLN A 121 -14.90 -4.29 0.48
C GLN A 121 -14.82 -3.02 -0.37
N LEU A 122 -13.90 -2.10 -0.04
CA LEU A 122 -13.63 -0.90 -0.87
C LEU A 122 -13.17 -1.28 -2.29
N LYS A 123 -12.67 -2.50 -2.47
CA LYS A 123 -12.22 -3.07 -3.75
C LYS A 123 -13.39 -3.36 -4.68
N GLN A 124 -14.60 -3.54 -4.14
CA GLN A 124 -15.83 -3.70 -4.92
C GLN A 124 -16.33 -2.35 -5.46
N GLU A 125 -15.85 -1.24 -4.90
CA GLU A 125 -16.20 0.11 -5.30
C GLU A 125 -15.19 0.68 -6.30
N VAL A 126 -15.03 -0.04 -7.42
CA VAL A 126 -14.12 0.28 -8.52
C VAL A 126 -14.21 1.75 -8.95
N LYS A 127 -15.43 2.31 -9.00
CA LYS A 127 -15.67 3.71 -9.36
C LYS A 127 -15.08 4.69 -8.34
N PHE A 128 -15.22 4.42 -7.05
CA PHE A 128 -14.69 5.26 -5.97
C PHE A 128 -13.16 5.20 -5.92
N LEU A 129 -12.60 3.99 -6.04
CA LEU A 129 -11.15 3.80 -6.10
C LEU A 129 -10.55 4.54 -7.31
N ASN A 130 -11.16 4.37 -8.49
CA ASN A 130 -10.70 5.05 -9.69
C ASN A 130 -10.83 6.57 -9.55
N SER A 131 -11.92 7.11 -9.01
CA SER A 131 -12.05 8.57 -8.85
C SER A 131 -10.96 9.17 -7.96
N LYS A 132 -10.58 8.48 -6.89
CA LYS A 132 -9.47 8.91 -6.01
C LYS A 132 -8.11 8.86 -6.70
N ILE A 133 -7.88 7.84 -7.52
CA ILE A 133 -6.65 7.75 -8.34
C ILE A 133 -6.60 8.88 -9.36
N GLN A 134 -7.68 9.12 -10.11
CA GLN A 134 -7.75 10.21 -11.09
C GLN A 134 -7.54 11.58 -10.44
N GLU A 135 -8.20 11.84 -9.31
CA GLU A 135 -8.05 13.08 -8.52
C GLU A 135 -6.59 13.30 -8.10
N PHE A 136 -5.93 12.25 -7.61
CA PHE A 136 -4.53 12.32 -7.16
C PHE A 136 -3.59 12.69 -8.30
N PHE A 137 -3.61 11.94 -9.41
CA PHE A 137 -2.65 12.15 -10.49
C PHE A 137 -2.95 13.39 -11.36
N SER A 138 -4.18 13.89 -11.32
CA SER A 138 -4.56 15.15 -11.98
C SER A 138 -4.14 16.39 -11.18
N SER A 139 -4.14 16.31 -9.85
CA SER A 139 -3.90 17.47 -8.97
C SER A 139 -2.49 17.54 -8.37
N LYS A 140 -1.80 16.40 -8.23
CA LYS A 140 -0.49 16.35 -7.60
C LYS A 140 0.63 16.48 -8.64
N LYS A 141 1.75 16.98 -8.16
CA LYS A 141 3.04 17.09 -8.85
C LYS A 141 4.14 16.64 -7.91
N VAL A 142 5.28 16.27 -8.47
CA VAL A 142 6.43 15.81 -7.67
C VAL A 142 7.38 16.98 -7.48
N PHE A 143 7.66 17.30 -6.23
CA PHE A 143 8.52 18.41 -5.82
C PHE A 143 9.71 17.89 -4.99
N GLN A 144 10.75 18.69 -4.87
CA GLN A 144 11.91 18.34 -4.02
C GLN A 144 11.51 18.16 -2.55
N ASP A 145 10.49 18.88 -2.08
CA ASP A 145 9.97 18.77 -0.71
C ASP A 145 9.22 17.45 -0.45
N ASP A 146 8.97 16.63 -1.47
CA ASP A 146 8.48 15.25 -1.30
C ASP A 146 9.60 14.27 -0.90
N LYS A 147 10.84 14.75 -0.81
CA LYS A 147 11.96 13.98 -0.28
C LYS A 147 11.75 13.72 1.21
N VAL A 148 11.87 12.45 1.59
CA VAL A 148 11.88 11.99 2.98
C VAL A 148 13.25 11.44 3.35
N VAL A 149 13.60 11.56 4.62
CA VAL A 149 14.82 11.00 5.22
C VAL A 149 14.39 10.02 6.31
N PHE A 150 14.99 8.83 6.33
CA PHE A 150 14.60 7.75 7.24
C PHE A 150 15.80 6.90 7.64
N ASN A 151 15.71 6.20 8.77
CA ASN A 151 16.78 5.39 9.32
C ASN A 151 16.42 3.90 9.31
N LEU A 152 17.32 3.06 8.79
CA LEU A 152 17.13 1.62 8.84
C LEU A 152 18.45 0.90 9.07
N GLY A 153 18.49 0.02 10.08
CA GLY A 153 19.68 -0.79 10.37
C GLY A 153 20.93 0.03 10.68
N GLY A 154 20.76 1.19 11.32
CA GLY A 154 21.87 2.10 11.67
C GLY A 154 22.34 3.02 10.54
N ASN A 155 21.76 2.94 9.35
CA ASN A 155 22.07 3.80 8.21
C ASN A 155 20.93 4.80 7.94
N THR A 156 21.30 5.98 7.45
CA THR A 156 20.35 7.02 7.01
C THR A 156 20.20 6.99 5.50
N TYR A 157 18.96 7.01 5.02
CA TYR A 157 18.60 6.99 3.61
C TYR A 157 17.68 8.16 3.27
N SER A 158 17.56 8.45 1.97
CA SER A 158 16.56 9.41 1.49
C SER A 158 15.95 8.95 0.17
N ALA A 159 14.67 9.24 -0.02
CA ALA A 159 13.92 8.92 -1.23
C ALA A 159 12.83 9.97 -1.48
N ILE A 160 12.40 10.14 -2.72
CA ILE A 160 11.18 10.91 -3.04
C ILE A 160 9.98 9.98 -2.82
N ALA A 161 8.99 10.45 -2.07
CA ALA A 161 7.84 9.63 -1.76
C ALA A 161 6.53 10.40 -1.78
N LYS A 162 5.49 9.71 -2.22
CA LYS A 162 4.12 10.22 -2.26
C LYS A 162 3.18 9.21 -1.62
N ILE A 163 2.06 9.71 -1.11
CA ILE A 163 1.01 8.89 -0.53
C ILE A 163 -0.35 9.31 -1.07
N LEU A 164 -1.11 8.33 -1.53
CA LEU A 164 -2.52 8.42 -1.91
C LEU A 164 -3.34 7.73 -0.82
N PHE A 165 -4.23 8.47 -0.19
CA PHE A 165 -5.20 7.93 0.76
C PHE A 165 -6.52 7.62 0.05
N VAL A 166 -6.94 6.36 0.07
CA VAL A 166 -8.26 5.90 -0.38
C VAL A 166 -9.05 5.52 0.86
N VAL A 167 -9.74 6.51 1.44
CA VAL A 167 -10.42 6.42 2.73
C VAL A 167 -11.92 6.56 2.55
N LYS A 168 -12.69 5.67 3.19
CA LYS A 168 -14.16 5.72 3.24
C LYS A 168 -14.67 5.51 4.67
#